data_AF-A0A0Q6SFD9-F1
#
_entry.id   AF-A0A0Q6SFD9-F1
#
_cell.length_a   1.000
_cell.length_b   1.000
_cell.length_c   1.000
_cell.angle_alpha   90.00
_cell.angle_beta   90.00
_cell.angle_gamma   90.00
#
_symmetry.space_group_name_H-M   'P 1'
#
loop_
_entity.id
_entity.type
_entity.pdbx_description
1 polymer ?
#
loop_
_entity_poly.entity_id
_entity_poly.type
_entity_poly.pdbx_seq_one_letter_code
_entity_poly.pdbx_strand_id
1 'polypeptide(L)'
;MKSYVLTVSCKSTRGIVAAITGYLADKGCYIVDSSQFDDLQTGLFFMRLTFTSQEGATMEELQKGFTPVADKFAMNWDLLDSEHRMKVLLMVSRFGHCLTPVADKFAMNWDLLDSEHRMKVLLMVSRFGHCLNDLLYRWKIGALPIEIVGVVSNHFDYQKVIVNHDIPFHHIKVTKENKPQAEARLMEVVEQSGAELIVLARYMQVLSDAVCKKMSGKIINIHHSFLPSFKGANPYKQAFERGVKLIGATAHYVTEDLDEGPIIEQDVARITHAQSPDDYVSIGRDVESQVLARAVHAHIHQRVFMNGNKTIVFPASPGSYASERMG
;
A
#
# COMPACT_ATOMS: atom_id res chain seq x y z
N MET A 1 -18.24 -18.98 -17.33
CA MET A 1 -17.06 -18.97 -18.22
C MET A 1 -15.86 -19.05 -17.33
N LYS A 2 -14.93 -19.98 -17.57
CA LYS A 2 -13.75 -20.10 -16.72
C LYS A 2 -12.74 -19.02 -17.06
N SER A 3 -12.24 -18.36 -16.03
CA SER A 3 -11.21 -17.34 -16.13
C SER A 3 -9.86 -17.96 -15.75
N TYR A 4 -8.82 -17.57 -16.47
CA TYR A 4 -7.46 -18.09 -16.32
C TYR A 4 -6.46 -16.94 -16.29
N VAL A 5 -5.32 -17.18 -15.65
CA VAL A 5 -4.18 -16.28 -15.61
C VAL A 5 -2.99 -16.99 -16.24
N LEU A 6 -2.41 -16.39 -17.28
CA LEU A 6 -1.14 -16.83 -17.88
C LEU A 6 -0.04 -15.84 -17.50
N THR A 7 1.04 -16.36 -16.93
CA THR A 7 2.27 -15.60 -16.71
C THR A 7 3.39 -16.17 -17.57
N VAL A 8 4.21 -15.28 -18.13
CA VAL A 8 5.31 -15.64 -19.01
C VAL A 8 6.51 -14.77 -18.69
N SER A 9 7.69 -15.38 -18.67
CA SER A 9 8.97 -14.69 -18.76
C SER A 9 9.89 -15.41 -19.74
N CYS A 10 10.62 -14.67 -20.57
CA CYS A 10 11.58 -15.23 -21.52
C CYS A 10 12.61 -14.18 -21.95
N LYS A 11 13.59 -14.58 -22.77
CA LYS A 11 14.49 -13.61 -23.41
C LYS A 11 13.69 -12.74 -24.37
N SER A 12 13.92 -11.44 -24.32
CA SER A 12 13.25 -10.47 -25.17
C SER A 12 13.57 -10.74 -26.65
N THR A 13 12.53 -10.87 -27.45
CA THR A 13 12.62 -11.06 -28.90
C THR A 13 11.31 -10.69 -29.58
N ARG A 14 11.37 -10.45 -30.88
CA ARG A 14 10.20 -10.10 -31.68
C ARG A 14 9.22 -11.28 -31.74
N GLY A 15 7.93 -10.98 -31.57
CA GLY A 15 6.84 -11.92 -31.83
C GLY A 15 6.33 -12.69 -30.62
N ILE A 16 6.86 -12.43 -29.41
CA ILE A 16 6.39 -13.07 -28.17
C ILE A 16 4.91 -12.78 -27.94
N VAL A 17 4.54 -11.48 -27.89
CA VAL A 17 3.14 -11.06 -27.66
C VAL A 17 2.19 -11.66 -28.70
N ALA A 18 2.54 -11.56 -29.99
CA ALA A 18 1.70 -12.07 -31.08
C ALA A 18 1.51 -13.59 -31.02
N ALA A 19 2.54 -14.35 -30.61
CA ALA A 19 2.43 -15.80 -30.46
C ALA A 19 1.53 -16.19 -29.28
N ILE A 20 1.64 -15.49 -28.15
CA ILE A 20 0.82 -15.74 -26.96
C ILE A 20 -0.64 -15.37 -27.22
N THR A 21 -0.90 -14.17 -27.73
CA THR A 21 -2.27 -13.70 -27.95
C THR A 21 -2.94 -14.40 -29.14
N GLY A 22 -2.18 -14.74 -30.18
CA GLY A 22 -2.66 -15.55 -31.30
C GLY A 22 -3.11 -16.93 -30.85
N TYR A 23 -2.31 -17.60 -30.03
CA TYR A 23 -2.69 -18.89 -29.44
C TYR A 23 -3.99 -18.81 -28.63
N LEU A 24 -4.14 -17.80 -27.77
CA LEU A 24 -5.36 -17.62 -26.97
C LEU A 24 -6.58 -17.35 -27.88
N ALA A 25 -6.42 -16.52 -28.91
CA ALA A 25 -7.47 -16.25 -29.88
C ALA A 25 -7.90 -17.52 -30.63
N ASP A 26 -6.95 -18.34 -31.11
CA ASP A 26 -7.22 -19.61 -31.80
C ASP A 26 -7.94 -20.64 -30.92
N LYS A 27 -7.86 -20.48 -29.59
CA LYS A 27 -8.56 -21.31 -28.59
C LYS A 27 -9.87 -20.69 -28.10
N GLY A 28 -10.39 -19.68 -28.77
CA GLY A 28 -11.66 -19.03 -28.41
C GLY A 28 -11.60 -18.36 -27.02
N CYS A 29 -10.42 -17.85 -26.64
CA CYS A 29 -10.22 -17.13 -25.38
C CYS A 29 -10.30 -15.62 -25.58
N TYR A 30 -10.94 -14.92 -24.64
CA TYR A 30 -11.05 -13.48 -24.60
C TYR A 30 -10.18 -12.91 -23.48
N ILE A 31 -9.19 -12.07 -23.84
CA ILE A 31 -8.28 -11.42 -22.89
C ILE A 31 -9.01 -10.28 -22.18
N VAL A 32 -9.09 -10.37 -20.85
CA VAL A 32 -9.72 -9.40 -19.95
C VAL A 32 -8.72 -8.33 -19.52
N ASP A 33 -7.50 -8.73 -19.20
CA ASP A 33 -6.42 -7.85 -18.76
C ASP A 33 -5.08 -8.33 -19.34
N SER A 34 -4.23 -7.40 -19.74
CA SER A 34 -2.90 -7.69 -20.29
C SER A 34 -1.91 -6.64 -19.79
N SER A 35 -0.84 -7.11 -19.17
CA SER A 35 0.30 -6.29 -18.77
C SER A 35 1.58 -6.92 -19.28
N GLN A 36 2.46 -6.12 -19.87
CA GLN A 36 3.79 -6.56 -20.27
C GLN A 36 4.86 -5.57 -19.85
N PHE A 37 6.06 -6.07 -19.66
CA PHE A 37 7.25 -5.29 -19.36
C PHE A 37 8.44 -5.89 -20.11
N ASP A 38 9.14 -5.06 -20.86
CA ASP A 38 10.36 -5.43 -21.58
C ASP A 38 11.53 -4.71 -20.93
N ASP A 39 12.38 -5.47 -20.24
CA ASP A 39 13.57 -4.97 -19.59
C ASP A 39 14.75 -5.02 -20.56
N LEU A 40 15.01 -3.88 -21.22
CA LEU A 40 16.09 -3.74 -22.17
C LEU A 40 17.50 -3.85 -21.55
N GLN A 41 17.63 -3.70 -20.23
CA GLN A 41 18.94 -3.83 -19.57
C GLN A 41 19.30 -5.29 -19.33
N THR A 42 18.33 -6.11 -18.91
CA THR A 42 18.55 -7.54 -18.67
C THR A 42 18.26 -8.41 -19.90
N GLY A 43 17.56 -7.85 -20.89
CA GLY A 43 17.11 -8.55 -22.09
C GLY A 43 16.00 -9.56 -21.80
N LEU A 44 15.19 -9.33 -20.75
CA LEU A 44 14.10 -10.19 -20.35
C LEU A 44 12.75 -9.53 -20.60
N PHE A 45 11.82 -10.34 -21.10
CA PHE A 45 10.44 -9.96 -21.35
C PHE A 45 9.52 -10.67 -20.35
N PHE A 46 8.58 -9.92 -19.79
CA PHE A 46 7.58 -10.39 -18.84
C PHE A 46 6.18 -10.06 -19.34
N MET A 47 5.25 -10.99 -19.17
CA MET A 47 3.86 -10.76 -19.51
C MET A 47 2.94 -11.49 -18.54
N ARG A 48 1.86 -10.81 -18.15
CA ARG A 48 0.75 -11.37 -17.40
C ARG A 48 -0.55 -11.08 -18.15
N LEU A 49 -1.33 -12.13 -18.35
CA LEU A 49 -2.62 -12.08 -19.02
C LEU A 49 -3.68 -12.67 -18.09
N THR A 50 -4.83 -12.01 -18.00
CA THR A 50 -6.06 -12.59 -17.47
C THR A 50 -7.02 -12.76 -18.63
N PHE A 51 -7.59 -13.93 -18.83
CA PHE A 51 -8.47 -14.22 -19.96
C PHE A 51 -9.58 -15.20 -19.57
N THR A 52 -10.66 -15.19 -20.35
CA THR A 52 -11.79 -16.11 -20.20
C THR A 52 -11.84 -17.06 -21.38
N SER A 53 -12.06 -18.35 -21.13
CA SER A 53 -12.34 -19.31 -22.20
C SER A 53 -13.83 -19.22 -22.54
N GLN A 54 -14.15 -18.65 -23.70
CA GLN A 54 -15.53 -18.41 -24.15
C GLN A 54 -16.10 -19.63 -24.89
N GLU A 55 -15.25 -20.35 -25.62
CA GLU A 55 -15.62 -21.55 -26.36
C GLU A 55 -15.42 -22.86 -25.58
N GLY A 56 -15.09 -22.76 -24.29
CA GLY A 56 -15.07 -23.91 -23.38
C GLY A 56 -13.76 -24.72 -23.38
N ALA A 57 -12.69 -24.20 -23.99
CA ALA A 57 -11.34 -24.76 -23.85
C ALA A 57 -10.99 -25.00 -22.37
N THR A 58 -10.60 -26.22 -22.07
CA THR A 58 -10.24 -26.68 -20.73
C THR A 58 -8.81 -26.29 -20.39
N MET A 59 -8.50 -26.26 -19.09
CA MET A 59 -7.16 -26.00 -18.58
C MET A 59 -6.09 -26.90 -19.21
N GLU A 60 -6.39 -28.20 -19.32
CA GLU A 60 -5.46 -29.20 -19.88
C GLU A 60 -5.19 -28.95 -21.36
N GLU A 61 -6.24 -28.62 -22.14
CA GLU A 61 -6.11 -28.26 -23.55
C GLU A 61 -5.31 -26.97 -23.75
N LEU A 62 -5.50 -26.00 -22.84
CA LEU A 62 -4.78 -24.74 -22.84
C LEU A 62 -3.30 -24.94 -22.50
N GLN A 63 -2.97 -25.72 -21.48
CA GLN A 63 -1.58 -26.03 -21.12
C GLN A 63 -0.87 -26.80 -22.23
N LYS A 64 -1.49 -27.88 -22.72
CA LYS A 64 -0.91 -28.73 -23.76
C LYS A 64 -0.73 -27.95 -25.07
N GLY A 65 -1.70 -27.12 -25.43
CA GLY A 65 -1.62 -26.31 -26.65
C GLY A 65 -0.63 -25.14 -26.55
N PHE A 66 -0.39 -24.62 -25.34
CA PHE A 66 0.57 -23.52 -25.13
C PHE A 66 2.02 -23.99 -25.07
N THR A 67 2.27 -25.24 -24.71
CA THR A 67 3.62 -25.81 -24.59
C THR A 67 4.52 -25.56 -25.82
N PRO A 68 4.07 -25.74 -27.08
CA PRO A 68 4.88 -25.41 -28.25
C PRO A 68 5.22 -23.92 -28.39
N VAL A 69 4.34 -23.02 -27.93
CA VAL A 69 4.61 -21.57 -27.90
C VAL A 69 5.68 -21.28 -26.85
N ALA A 70 5.55 -21.87 -25.67
CA ALA A 70 6.54 -21.73 -24.60
C ALA A 70 7.92 -22.23 -25.04
N ASP A 71 8.00 -23.43 -25.62
CA ASP A 71 9.25 -24.03 -26.07
C ASP A 71 9.95 -23.18 -27.13
N LYS A 72 9.19 -22.62 -28.08
CA LYS A 72 9.72 -21.76 -29.15
C LYS A 72 10.51 -20.56 -28.63
N PHE A 73 10.09 -20.00 -27.50
CA PHE A 73 10.73 -18.81 -26.91
C PHE A 73 11.50 -19.13 -25.63
N ALA A 74 11.65 -20.42 -25.28
CA ALA A 74 12.22 -20.87 -24.01
C ALA A 74 11.58 -20.15 -22.81
N MET A 75 10.24 -20.10 -22.79
CA MET A 75 9.48 -19.40 -21.76
C MET A 75 9.50 -20.16 -20.44
N ASN A 76 9.74 -19.44 -19.36
CA ASN A 76 9.24 -19.83 -18.05
C ASN A 76 7.80 -19.31 -17.93
N TRP A 77 6.84 -20.20 -17.78
CA TRP A 77 5.42 -19.85 -17.82
C TRP A 77 4.61 -20.65 -16.80
N ASP A 78 3.49 -20.06 -16.40
CA ASP A 78 2.50 -20.73 -15.56
C ASP A 78 1.10 -20.34 -16.01
N LEU A 79 0.18 -21.30 -16.00
CA LEU A 79 -1.22 -21.10 -16.30
C LEU A 79 -2.02 -21.53 -15.08
N LEU A 80 -2.92 -20.66 -14.62
CA LEU A 80 -3.69 -20.82 -13.39
C LEU A 80 -5.17 -20.62 -13.68
N ASP A 81 -6.04 -21.45 -13.11
CA ASP A 81 -7.50 -21.21 -13.09
C ASP A 81 -7.82 -20.21 -11.98
N SER A 82 -8.42 -19.07 -12.33
CA SER A 82 -8.68 -17.99 -11.38
C SER A 82 -9.82 -18.29 -10.41
N GLU A 83 -10.63 -19.33 -10.66
CA GLU A 83 -11.65 -19.83 -9.73
C GLU A 83 -11.12 -20.95 -8.83
N HIS A 84 -9.99 -21.56 -9.18
CA HIS A 84 -9.29 -22.50 -8.30
C HIS A 84 -8.61 -21.72 -7.17
N ARG A 85 -9.34 -21.53 -6.07
CA ARG A 85 -8.70 -21.32 -4.77
C ARG A 85 -7.77 -22.52 -4.56
N MET A 86 -6.47 -22.30 -4.52
CA MET A 86 -5.52 -23.37 -4.22
C MET A 86 -6.00 -24.07 -2.94
N LYS A 87 -6.37 -25.35 -3.04
CA LYS A 87 -6.61 -26.19 -1.87
C LYS A 87 -5.24 -26.55 -1.33
N VAL A 88 -4.64 -25.61 -0.61
CA VAL A 88 -3.37 -25.81 0.05
C VAL A 88 -3.64 -26.57 1.34
N LEU A 89 -3.39 -27.88 1.34
CA LEU A 89 -3.13 -28.59 2.59
C LEU A 89 -1.70 -28.26 3.00
N LEU A 90 -1.51 -27.10 3.64
CA LEU A 90 -0.29 -26.76 4.34
C LEU A 90 -0.32 -27.51 5.68
N MET A 91 0.23 -28.73 5.70
CA MET A 91 0.58 -29.37 6.97
C MET A 91 1.84 -28.70 7.50
N VAL A 92 1.66 -27.57 8.17
CA VAL A 92 2.73 -26.86 8.88
C VAL A 92 2.64 -27.12 10.37
N SER A 93 3.68 -27.74 10.92
CA SER A 93 3.97 -27.59 12.35
C SER A 93 4.64 -26.24 12.55
N ARG A 94 3.85 -25.23 12.92
CA ARG A 94 4.22 -23.93 13.53
C ARG A 94 5.37 -23.05 12.99
N PHE A 95 6.19 -23.45 12.01
CA PHE A 95 7.34 -22.64 11.56
C PHE A 95 7.71 -22.87 10.09
N GLY A 96 8.19 -21.82 9.42
CA GLY A 96 8.53 -21.69 7.99
C GLY A 96 9.65 -22.58 7.43
N HIS A 97 9.84 -23.77 8.01
CA HIS A 97 10.96 -24.68 7.80
C HIS A 97 11.23 -25.10 6.34
N CYS A 98 10.24 -25.04 5.43
CA CYS A 98 10.46 -25.37 4.01
C CYS A 98 10.90 -24.19 3.15
N LEU A 99 10.55 -22.96 3.53
CA LEU A 99 10.91 -21.73 2.79
C LEU A 99 12.24 -21.17 3.27
N THR A 100 12.58 -21.36 4.55
CA THR A 100 13.84 -20.89 5.14
C THR A 100 15.08 -21.36 4.36
N PRO A 101 15.25 -22.64 3.95
CA PRO A 101 16.45 -23.05 3.21
C PRO A 101 16.60 -22.39 1.83
N VAL A 102 15.48 -22.04 1.18
CA VAL A 102 15.49 -21.31 -0.09
C VAL A 102 15.81 -19.84 0.17
N ALA A 103 15.13 -19.22 1.13
CA ALA A 103 15.38 -17.84 1.50
C ALA A 103 16.83 -17.60 1.93
N ASP A 104 17.38 -18.48 2.77
CA ASP A 104 18.75 -18.43 3.26
C ASP A 104 19.78 -18.53 2.12
N LYS A 105 19.55 -19.45 1.15
CA LYS A 105 20.43 -19.62 -0.01
C LYS A 105 20.58 -18.34 -0.83
N PHE A 106 19.53 -17.53 -0.89
CA PHE A 106 19.48 -16.31 -1.70
C PHE A 106 19.48 -15.02 -0.88
N ALA A 107 19.66 -15.12 0.46
CA ALA A 107 19.56 -14.00 1.39
C ALA A 107 18.27 -13.18 1.22
N MET A 108 17.13 -13.85 1.02
CA MET A 108 15.83 -13.21 0.83
C MET A 108 15.25 -12.72 2.15
N ASN A 109 14.83 -11.45 2.18
CA ASN A 109 13.86 -10.98 3.18
C ASN A 109 12.46 -11.32 2.65
N TRP A 110 11.72 -12.13 3.39
CA TRP A 110 10.39 -12.61 2.98
C TRP A 110 9.40 -12.57 4.13
N ASP A 111 8.12 -12.46 3.77
CA ASP A 111 6.98 -12.58 4.68
C ASP A 111 5.86 -13.35 3.97
N LEU A 112 5.04 -14.09 4.72
CA LEU A 112 3.91 -14.84 4.19
C LEU A 112 2.68 -14.55 5.07
N LEU A 113 1.70 -13.89 4.46
CA LEU A 113 0.51 -13.41 5.15
C LEU A 113 -0.73 -14.09 4.56
N ASP A 114 -1.71 -14.36 5.42
CA ASP A 114 -3.03 -14.80 5.00
C ASP A 114 -3.75 -13.63 4.30
N SER A 115 -4.42 -13.89 3.17
CA SER A 115 -5.22 -12.88 2.49
C SER A 115 -6.41 -12.38 3.32
N GLU A 116 -6.86 -13.16 4.32
CA GLU A 116 -7.91 -12.74 5.26
C GLU A 116 -7.35 -11.97 6.47
N HIS A 117 -6.02 -11.90 6.63
CA HIS A 117 -5.38 -11.13 7.70
C HIS A 117 -5.65 -9.64 7.52
N ARG A 118 -6.32 -9.05 8.51
CA ARG A 118 -6.48 -7.60 8.59
C ARG A 118 -5.37 -7.04 9.46
N MET A 119 -4.48 -6.28 8.84
CA MET A 119 -3.38 -5.64 9.55
C MET A 119 -3.93 -4.78 10.71
N LYS A 120 -3.32 -4.95 11.88
CA LYS A 120 -3.61 -4.19 13.10
C LYS A 120 -2.98 -2.82 13.04
N VAL A 121 -3.81 -1.79 12.92
CA VAL A 121 -3.38 -0.41 12.72
C VAL A 121 -3.70 0.44 13.95
N LEU A 122 -2.68 1.12 14.47
CA LEU A 122 -2.81 2.16 15.49
C LEU A 122 -2.81 3.53 14.80
N LEU A 123 -3.88 4.30 14.96
CA LEU A 123 -3.97 5.65 14.40
C LEU A 123 -3.50 6.68 15.42
N MET A 124 -2.72 7.67 14.99
CA MET A 124 -2.28 8.78 15.83
C MET A 124 -2.77 10.11 15.26
N VAL A 125 -3.36 10.96 16.09
CA VAL A 125 -3.95 12.24 15.66
C VAL A 125 -3.67 13.34 16.70
N SER A 126 -3.47 14.57 16.25
CA SER A 126 -3.51 15.75 17.13
C SER A 126 -4.85 16.47 17.02
N ARG A 127 -4.88 17.76 16.63
CA ARG A 127 -6.11 18.56 16.54
C ARG A 127 -6.75 18.59 15.15
N PHE A 128 -6.02 18.18 14.11
CA PHE A 128 -6.51 18.17 12.74
C PHE A 128 -6.89 16.74 12.36
N GLY A 129 -8.18 16.41 12.39
CA GLY A 129 -8.66 15.04 12.19
C GLY A 129 -9.22 14.74 10.81
N HIS A 130 -8.97 15.56 9.78
CA HIS A 130 -9.47 15.28 8.42
C HIS A 130 -8.96 13.93 7.88
N CYS A 131 -7.65 13.66 8.01
CA CYS A 131 -7.07 12.36 7.66
C CYS A 131 -7.64 11.21 8.51
N LEU A 132 -7.83 11.42 9.83
CA LEU A 132 -8.43 10.42 10.71
C LEU A 132 -9.85 10.07 10.25
N ASN A 133 -10.68 11.09 9.99
CA ASN A 133 -12.07 10.92 9.59
C ASN A 133 -12.20 10.20 8.24
N ASP A 134 -11.33 10.51 7.27
CA ASP A 134 -11.31 9.82 5.97
C ASP A 134 -10.94 8.34 6.13
N LEU A 135 -9.92 8.02 6.93
CA LEU A 135 -9.55 6.63 7.23
C LEU A 135 -10.67 5.87 7.95
N LEU A 136 -11.30 6.48 8.95
CA LEU A 136 -12.44 5.89 9.67
C LEU A 136 -13.64 5.63 8.74
N TYR A 137 -13.93 6.56 7.83
CA TYR A 137 -15.00 6.38 6.86
C TYR A 137 -14.71 5.19 5.93
N ARG A 138 -13.51 5.15 5.33
CA ARG A 138 -13.09 4.05 4.43
C ARG A 138 -13.08 2.70 5.12
N TRP A 139 -12.60 2.65 6.36
CA TRP A 139 -12.65 1.46 7.20
C TRP A 139 -14.09 1.02 7.46
N LYS A 140 -14.97 1.94 7.84
CA LYS A 140 -16.37 1.64 8.16
C LYS A 140 -17.11 1.01 6.99
N ILE A 141 -16.91 1.53 5.78
CA ILE A 141 -17.52 0.99 4.55
C ILE A 141 -16.79 -0.26 4.02
N GLY A 142 -15.61 -0.60 4.55
CA GLY A 142 -14.84 -1.76 4.12
C GLY A 142 -13.95 -1.52 2.89
N ALA A 143 -13.78 -0.26 2.46
CA ALA A 143 -12.81 0.11 1.42
C ALA A 143 -11.36 0.13 1.93
N LEU A 144 -11.17 0.06 3.25
CA LEU A 144 -9.88 -0.08 3.91
C LEU A 144 -9.96 -1.27 4.90
N PRO A 145 -9.59 -2.50 4.48
CA PRO A 145 -9.77 -3.72 5.26
C PRO A 145 -8.69 -3.88 6.35
N ILE A 146 -8.75 -3.02 7.37
CA ILE A 146 -7.84 -3.02 8.52
C ILE A 146 -8.56 -3.31 9.83
N GLU A 147 -7.81 -3.73 10.84
CA GLU A 147 -8.26 -3.76 12.23
C GLU A 147 -7.73 -2.51 12.94
N ILE A 148 -8.60 -1.54 13.27
CA ILE A 148 -8.18 -0.37 14.04
C ILE A 148 -8.10 -0.77 15.51
N VAL A 149 -6.89 -1.03 16.01
CA VAL A 149 -6.68 -1.52 17.38
C VAL A 149 -6.66 -0.41 18.43
N GLY A 150 -6.61 0.84 17.99
CA GLY A 150 -6.76 2.00 18.86
C GLY A 150 -6.46 3.32 18.16
N VAL A 151 -6.83 4.41 18.81
CA VAL A 151 -6.44 5.77 18.43
C VAL A 151 -5.72 6.45 19.58
N VAL A 152 -4.51 6.92 19.33
CA VAL A 152 -3.72 7.72 20.27
C VAL A 152 -3.85 9.20 19.90
N SER A 153 -4.10 10.05 20.89
CA SER A 153 -4.02 11.50 20.72
C SER A 153 -3.38 12.18 21.90
N ASN A 154 -2.69 13.28 21.63
CA ASN A 154 -2.22 14.21 22.67
C ASN A 154 -3.32 15.20 23.12
N HIS A 155 -4.51 15.12 22.53
CA HIS A 155 -5.69 15.92 22.88
C HIS A 155 -6.96 15.05 23.00
N PHE A 156 -8.08 15.65 23.42
CA PHE A 156 -9.36 14.94 23.58
C PHE A 156 -10.36 15.21 22.45
N ASP A 157 -10.00 16.05 21.48
CA ASP A 157 -10.89 16.58 20.42
C ASP A 157 -11.71 15.48 19.71
N TYR A 158 -11.11 14.30 19.48
CA TYR A 158 -11.73 13.19 18.76
C TYR A 158 -12.19 12.02 19.64
N GLN A 159 -12.04 12.09 20.97
CA GLN A 159 -12.36 10.97 21.87
C GLN A 159 -13.79 10.44 21.66
N LYS A 160 -14.78 11.35 21.62
CA LYS A 160 -16.18 10.98 21.47
C LYS A 160 -16.44 10.26 20.14
N VAL A 161 -15.83 10.72 19.04
CA VAL A 161 -15.97 10.11 17.71
C VAL A 161 -15.41 8.68 17.72
N ILE A 162 -14.23 8.50 18.32
CA ILE A 162 -13.55 7.19 18.38
C ILE A 162 -14.33 6.19 19.25
N VAL A 163 -14.74 6.62 20.45
CA VAL A 163 -15.51 5.75 21.35
C VAL A 163 -16.87 5.37 20.76
N ASN A 164 -17.52 6.25 20.00
CA ASN A 164 -18.76 5.94 19.29
C ASN A 164 -18.58 4.89 18.17
N HIS A 165 -17.35 4.61 17.75
CA HIS A 165 -17.01 3.54 16.82
C HIS A 165 -16.55 2.26 17.53
N ASP A 166 -16.67 2.19 18.87
CA ASP A 166 -16.20 1.10 19.71
C ASP A 166 -14.69 0.83 19.60
N ILE A 167 -13.92 1.86 19.25
CA ILE A 167 -12.45 1.80 19.14
C ILE A 167 -11.81 2.31 20.45
N PRO A 168 -10.76 1.65 20.97
CA PRO A 168 -10.02 2.15 22.12
C PRO A 168 -9.40 3.53 21.85
N PHE A 169 -9.66 4.50 22.74
CA PHE A 169 -9.04 5.82 22.69
C PHE A 169 -8.02 5.99 23.81
N HIS A 170 -6.80 6.41 23.43
CA HIS A 170 -5.69 6.60 24.36
C HIS A 170 -5.26 8.07 24.34
N HIS A 171 -5.53 8.80 25.42
CA HIS A 171 -4.99 10.14 25.60
C HIS A 171 -3.58 10.06 26.18
N ILE A 172 -2.58 10.49 25.41
CA ILE A 172 -1.17 10.53 25.81
C ILE A 172 -0.65 11.96 25.61
N LYS A 173 -0.68 12.75 26.68
CA LYS A 173 -0.17 14.13 26.66
C LYS A 173 1.34 14.15 26.49
N VAL A 174 1.83 14.95 25.54
CA VAL A 174 3.26 15.17 25.27
C VAL A 174 3.65 16.61 25.58
N THR A 175 4.72 16.78 26.33
CA THR A 175 5.47 18.01 26.62
C THR A 175 6.96 17.73 26.41
N LYS A 176 7.80 18.76 26.42
CA LYS A 176 9.25 18.57 26.25
C LYS A 176 9.86 17.72 27.37
N GLU A 177 9.35 17.89 28.59
CA GLU A 177 9.86 17.26 29.81
C GLU A 177 9.40 15.81 29.95
N ASN A 178 8.20 15.47 29.45
CA ASN A 178 7.61 14.15 29.62
C ASN A 178 7.70 13.26 28.37
N LYS A 179 8.33 13.73 27.29
CA LYS A 179 8.37 13.03 26.00
C LYS A 179 8.85 11.57 26.13
N PRO A 180 9.93 11.25 26.87
CA PRO A 180 10.36 9.87 27.04
C PRO A 180 9.29 8.97 27.68
N GLN A 181 8.59 9.47 28.71
CA GLN A 181 7.52 8.73 29.38
C GLN A 181 6.29 8.57 28.50
N ALA A 182 5.94 9.61 27.73
CA ALA A 182 4.84 9.57 26.79
C ALA A 182 5.08 8.56 25.66
N GLU A 183 6.30 8.50 25.12
CA GLU A 183 6.68 7.53 24.10
C GLU A 183 6.79 6.10 24.66
N ALA A 184 7.24 5.94 25.91
CA ALA A 184 7.18 4.64 26.59
C ALA A 184 5.73 4.15 26.70
N ARG A 185 4.80 5.03 27.09
CA ARG A 185 3.36 4.70 27.14
C ARG A 185 2.77 4.41 25.77
N LEU A 186 3.21 5.12 24.72
CA LEU A 186 2.84 4.80 23.33
C LEU A 186 3.27 3.38 22.96
N MET A 187 4.51 3.01 23.28
CA MET A 187 5.01 1.67 22.97
C MET A 187 4.32 0.57 23.77
N GLU A 188 3.92 0.82 25.03
CA GLU A 188 3.05 -0.10 25.77
C GLU A 188 1.72 -0.33 25.05
N VAL A 189 1.10 0.72 24.51
CA VAL A 189 -0.16 0.60 23.74
C VAL A 189 0.08 -0.22 22.46
N VAL A 190 1.17 0.05 21.73
CA VAL A 190 1.56 -0.70 20.52
C VAL A 190 1.72 -2.20 20.85
N GLU A 191 2.45 -2.52 21.91
CA GLU A 191 2.72 -3.91 22.32
C GLU A 191 1.46 -4.62 22.81
N GLN A 192 0.65 -3.98 23.67
CA GLN A 192 -0.56 -4.58 24.22
C GLN A 192 -1.64 -4.81 23.18
N SER A 193 -1.77 -3.90 22.21
CA SER A 193 -2.73 -4.02 21.11
C SER A 193 -2.26 -4.97 20.00
N GLY A 194 -0.95 -5.25 19.94
CA GLY A 194 -0.33 -5.98 18.83
C GLY A 194 -0.36 -5.19 17.53
N ALA A 195 -0.24 -3.85 17.60
CA ALA A 195 -0.24 -3.01 16.41
C ALA A 195 0.95 -3.33 15.49
N GLU A 196 0.65 -3.58 14.22
CA GLU A 196 1.61 -3.90 13.17
C GLU A 196 2.04 -2.66 12.40
N LEU A 197 1.16 -1.65 12.34
CA LEU A 197 1.38 -0.38 11.65
C LEU A 197 0.90 0.79 12.52
N ILE A 198 1.71 1.85 12.56
CA ILE A 198 1.32 3.15 13.11
C ILE A 198 1.06 4.12 11.96
N VAL A 199 -0.06 4.82 11.99
CA VAL A 199 -0.38 5.87 11.01
C VAL A 199 -0.48 7.22 11.71
N LEU A 200 0.41 8.14 11.35
CA LEU A 200 0.38 9.52 11.83
C LEU A 200 -0.59 10.34 10.99
N ALA A 201 -1.88 10.26 11.32
CA ALA A 201 -2.95 11.04 10.70
C ALA A 201 -2.91 12.49 11.21
N ARG A 202 -1.92 13.25 10.75
CA ARG A 202 -1.61 14.63 11.21
C ARG A 202 -1.35 14.71 12.72
N TYR A 203 -0.56 13.76 13.21
CA TYR A 203 0.03 13.83 14.53
C TYR A 203 1.18 14.86 14.53
N MET A 204 1.10 15.88 15.38
CA MET A 204 1.96 17.06 15.30
C MET A 204 3.20 17.00 16.22
N GLN A 205 3.46 15.87 16.86
CA GLN A 205 4.69 15.68 17.65
C GLN A 205 5.67 14.82 16.88
N VAL A 206 6.93 15.26 16.85
CA VAL A 206 8.05 14.51 16.27
C VAL A 206 8.33 13.29 17.14
N LEU A 207 8.36 12.10 16.56
CA LEU A 207 8.77 10.87 17.27
C LEU A 207 10.29 10.86 17.50
N SER A 208 10.75 10.24 18.59
CA SER A 208 12.18 10.04 18.81
C SER A 208 12.77 8.95 17.92
N ASP A 209 14.09 9.01 17.71
CA ASP A 209 14.88 8.00 16.99
C ASP A 209 14.66 6.59 17.55
N ALA A 210 14.44 6.46 18.87
CA ALA A 210 14.20 5.18 19.52
C ALA A 210 12.88 4.54 19.04
N VAL A 211 11.82 5.34 18.92
CA VAL A 211 10.53 4.89 18.39
C VAL A 211 10.66 4.56 16.89
N CYS A 212 11.31 5.45 16.12
CA CYS A 212 11.53 5.26 14.69
C CYS A 212 12.32 3.98 14.37
N LYS A 213 13.36 3.66 15.15
CA LYS A 213 14.14 2.42 15.01
C LYS A 213 13.31 1.19 15.34
N LYS A 214 12.56 1.23 16.44
CA LYS A 214 11.77 0.08 16.90
C LYS A 214 10.64 -0.29 15.94
N MET A 215 10.06 0.71 15.26
CA MET A 215 8.97 0.55 14.29
C MET A 215 9.42 0.92 12.86
N SER A 216 10.68 0.66 12.53
CA SER A 216 11.22 0.98 11.20
C SER A 216 10.42 0.28 10.09
N GLY A 217 10.03 1.03 9.06
CA GLY A 217 9.17 0.55 7.97
C GLY A 217 7.70 0.29 8.38
N LYS A 218 7.32 0.62 9.62
CA LYS A 218 5.99 0.36 10.20
C LYS A 218 5.31 1.62 10.76
N ILE A 219 5.80 2.80 10.37
CA ILE A 219 5.17 4.09 10.68
C ILE A 219 4.99 4.87 9.38
N ILE A 220 3.75 5.19 9.02
CA ILE A 220 3.42 6.05 7.87
C ILE A 220 3.02 7.42 8.36
N ASN A 221 3.61 8.46 7.79
CA ASN A 221 3.26 9.85 8.05
C ASN A 221 2.67 10.53 6.81
N ILE A 222 1.85 11.56 7.03
CA ILE A 222 1.41 12.49 6.00
C ILE A 222 2.03 13.87 6.23
N HIS A 223 2.80 14.33 5.26
CA HIS A 223 3.35 15.67 5.23
C HIS A 223 2.54 16.52 4.23
N HIS A 224 2.08 17.69 4.67
CA HIS A 224 1.19 18.60 3.95
C HIS A 224 1.92 19.52 2.96
N SER A 225 3.03 19.04 2.42
CA SER A 225 3.76 19.66 1.33
C SER A 225 4.18 18.60 0.31
N PHE A 226 4.45 19.06 -0.91
CA PHE A 226 5.10 18.26 -1.92
C PHE A 226 6.61 18.27 -1.66
N LEU A 227 7.10 17.28 -0.91
CA LEU A 227 8.52 17.18 -0.61
C LEU A 227 9.31 17.07 -1.93
N PRO A 228 10.45 17.78 -2.06
CA PRO A 228 11.21 18.47 -1.01
C PRO A 228 10.82 19.95 -0.75
N SER A 229 9.74 20.46 -1.33
CA SER A 229 9.37 21.88 -1.23
C SER A 229 8.65 22.21 0.09
N PHE A 230 8.93 23.39 0.66
CA PHE A 230 8.28 23.94 1.88
C PHE A 230 8.37 23.02 3.12
N LYS A 231 9.59 22.69 3.57
CA LYS A 231 9.82 21.98 4.85
C LYS A 231 9.47 22.86 6.06
N GLY A 232 9.14 22.22 7.19
CA GLY A 232 8.94 22.90 8.47
C GLY A 232 7.54 23.47 8.70
N ALA A 233 7.45 24.53 9.52
CA ALA A 233 6.16 25.04 10.00
C ALA A 233 5.39 25.86 8.95
N ASN A 234 4.05 25.73 8.95
CA ASN A 234 3.11 26.53 8.15
C ASN A 234 3.37 26.56 6.61
N PRO A 235 3.57 25.41 5.93
CA PRO A 235 3.88 25.38 4.51
C PRO A 235 2.75 25.91 3.62
N TYR A 236 1.47 25.85 4.01
CA TYR A 236 0.40 26.50 3.24
C TYR A 236 0.51 28.01 3.21
N LYS A 237 0.96 28.63 4.32
CA LYS A 237 1.26 30.06 4.36
C LYS A 237 2.44 30.39 3.44
N GLN A 238 3.51 29.60 3.51
CA GLN A 238 4.67 29.77 2.62
C GLN A 238 4.28 29.62 1.14
N ALA A 239 3.44 28.63 0.82
CA ALA A 239 2.94 28.39 -0.53
C ALA A 239 2.08 29.57 -1.05
N PHE A 240 1.21 30.10 -0.19
CA PHE A 240 0.39 31.28 -0.51
C PHE A 240 1.26 32.51 -0.78
N GLU A 241 2.20 32.83 0.13
CA GLU A 241 3.13 33.96 -0.02
C GLU A 241 4.00 33.82 -1.28
N ARG A 242 4.37 32.58 -1.64
CA ARG A 242 5.14 32.29 -2.86
C ARG A 242 4.31 32.36 -4.14
N GLY A 243 2.98 32.34 -4.04
CA GLY A 243 2.06 32.42 -5.16
C GLY A 243 2.02 31.18 -6.04
N VAL A 244 2.25 29.99 -5.47
CA VAL A 244 2.29 28.72 -6.20
C VAL A 244 0.97 28.42 -6.93
N LYS A 245 1.02 27.53 -7.92
CA LYS A 245 -0.17 27.08 -8.68
C LYS A 245 -0.55 25.63 -8.40
N LEU A 246 0.26 24.97 -7.59
CA LEU A 246 0.06 23.61 -7.10
C LEU A 246 0.45 23.59 -5.63
N ILE A 247 -0.36 22.92 -4.82
CA ILE A 247 0.01 22.43 -3.50
C ILE A 247 -0.06 20.91 -3.55
N GLY A 248 0.60 20.21 -2.63
CA GLY A 248 0.58 18.76 -2.60
C GLY A 248 0.80 18.21 -1.21
N ALA A 249 0.66 16.90 -1.11
CA ALA A 249 0.93 16.15 0.10
C ALA A 249 1.80 14.94 -0.23
N THR A 250 2.56 14.49 0.76
CA THR A 250 3.49 13.36 0.63
C THR A 250 3.28 12.40 1.79
N ALA A 251 2.90 11.17 1.48
CA ALA A 251 2.92 10.08 2.46
C ALA A 251 4.24 9.32 2.36
N HIS A 252 4.87 9.07 3.50
CA HIS A 252 6.19 8.46 3.56
C HIS A 252 6.35 7.63 4.84
N TYR A 253 7.30 6.70 4.84
CA TYR A 253 7.72 6.04 6.08
C TYR A 253 8.47 7.01 6.97
N VAL A 254 8.29 6.91 8.29
CA VAL A 254 9.04 7.72 9.26
C VAL A 254 10.42 7.10 9.50
N THR A 255 11.42 7.97 9.54
CA THR A 255 12.82 7.66 9.83
C THR A 255 13.33 8.57 10.96
N GLU A 256 14.60 8.42 11.34
CA GLU A 256 15.30 9.34 12.26
C GLU A 256 15.37 10.76 11.67
N ASP A 257 15.53 10.86 10.35
CA ASP A 257 15.49 12.13 9.64
C ASP A 257 14.05 12.62 9.46
N LEU A 258 13.76 13.80 10.03
CA LEU A 258 12.42 14.40 10.03
C LEU A 258 11.97 14.76 8.61
N ASP A 259 10.78 14.26 8.22
CA ASP A 259 10.16 14.50 6.91
C ASP A 259 11.04 14.08 5.70
N GLU A 260 11.95 13.12 5.88
CA GLU A 260 12.88 12.68 4.82
C GLU A 260 12.87 11.17 4.54
N GLY A 261 11.96 10.44 5.18
CA GLY A 261 11.89 9.00 4.98
C GLY A 261 11.35 8.60 3.60
N PRO A 262 11.46 7.31 3.22
CA PRO A 262 11.11 6.85 1.88
C PRO A 262 9.65 7.13 1.53
N ILE A 263 9.45 7.85 0.41
CA ILE A 263 8.14 8.28 -0.09
C ILE A 263 7.35 7.06 -0.59
N ILE A 264 6.08 6.98 -0.22
CA ILE A 264 5.13 5.94 -0.67
C ILE A 264 4.19 6.51 -1.74
N GLU A 265 3.61 7.68 -1.50
CA GLU A 265 2.59 8.28 -2.36
C GLU A 265 2.71 9.80 -2.33
N GLN A 266 2.45 10.45 -3.47
CA GLN A 266 2.34 11.91 -3.58
C GLN A 266 1.19 12.26 -4.51
N ASP A 267 0.50 13.36 -4.21
CA ASP A 267 -0.49 13.95 -5.12
C ASP A 267 -0.53 15.47 -4.93
N VAL A 268 -1.17 16.15 -5.88
CA VAL A 268 -1.26 17.61 -5.94
C VAL A 268 -2.68 18.09 -6.20
N ALA A 269 -2.99 19.29 -5.71
CA ALA A 269 -4.16 20.05 -6.11
C ALA A 269 -3.75 21.36 -6.78
N ARG A 270 -4.56 21.76 -7.76
CA ARG A 270 -4.40 23.05 -8.43
C ARG A 270 -4.92 24.18 -7.54
N ILE A 271 -4.14 25.24 -7.47
CA ILE A 271 -4.51 26.49 -6.80
C ILE A 271 -4.34 27.67 -7.76
N THR A 272 -5.12 28.73 -7.55
CA THR A 272 -5.10 29.96 -8.34
C THR A 272 -4.81 31.17 -7.46
N HIS A 273 -4.70 32.34 -8.09
CA HIS A 273 -4.48 33.61 -7.38
C HIS A 273 -5.75 34.13 -6.68
N ALA A 274 -6.92 33.53 -6.94
CA ALA A 274 -8.19 33.95 -6.35
C ALA A 274 -8.43 33.35 -4.95
N GLN A 275 -7.73 32.26 -4.60
CA GLN A 275 -7.86 31.61 -3.28
C GLN A 275 -7.15 32.40 -2.18
N SER A 276 -7.74 32.37 -0.99
CA SER A 276 -7.19 32.88 0.27
C SER A 276 -6.27 31.84 0.96
N PRO A 277 -5.51 32.22 2.01
CA PRO A 277 -4.73 31.26 2.79
C PRO A 277 -5.55 30.13 3.41
N ASP A 278 -6.79 30.41 3.82
CA ASP A 278 -7.69 29.40 4.41
C ASP A 278 -8.22 28.41 3.35
N ASP A 279 -8.37 28.86 2.10
CA ASP A 279 -8.69 27.98 0.97
C ASP A 279 -7.54 27.01 0.69
N TYR A 280 -6.27 27.47 0.78
CA TYR A 280 -5.09 26.59 0.64
C TYR A 280 -5.10 25.49 1.71
N VAL A 281 -5.42 25.84 2.95
CA VAL A 281 -5.52 24.86 4.04
C VAL A 281 -6.66 23.87 3.75
N SER A 282 -7.82 24.34 3.32
CA SER A 282 -8.99 23.49 3.06
C SER A 282 -8.74 22.53 1.90
N ILE A 283 -8.26 23.02 0.76
CA ILE A 283 -7.91 22.19 -0.40
C ILE A 283 -6.76 21.23 -0.05
N GLY A 284 -5.80 21.69 0.75
CA GLY A 284 -4.70 20.89 1.23
C GLY A 284 -5.14 19.67 2.05
N ARG A 285 -6.13 19.83 2.93
CA ARG A 285 -6.70 18.73 3.73
C ARG A 285 -7.27 17.60 2.87
N ASP A 286 -7.87 17.94 1.73
CA ASP A 286 -8.42 16.94 0.81
C ASP A 286 -7.31 16.09 0.18
N VAL A 287 -6.25 16.74 -0.32
CA VAL A 287 -5.08 16.05 -0.90
C VAL A 287 -4.39 15.17 0.14
N GLU A 288 -4.18 15.70 1.35
CA GLU A 288 -3.57 14.94 2.44
C GLU A 288 -4.35 13.66 2.79
N SER A 289 -5.67 13.76 2.87
CA SER A 289 -6.53 12.62 3.20
C SER A 289 -6.43 11.53 2.13
N GLN A 290 -6.49 11.93 0.84
CA GLN A 290 -6.38 11.00 -0.28
C GLN A 290 -5.01 10.32 -0.34
N VAL A 291 -3.93 11.10 -0.22
CA VAL A 291 -2.56 10.59 -0.28
C VAL A 291 -2.28 9.62 0.86
N LEU A 292 -2.67 9.97 2.09
CA LEU A 292 -2.49 9.07 3.23
C LEU A 292 -3.29 7.78 3.07
N ALA A 293 -4.56 7.86 2.66
CA ALA A 293 -5.39 6.68 2.47
C ALA A 293 -4.83 5.72 1.40
N ARG A 294 -4.30 6.26 0.29
CA ARG A 294 -3.64 5.46 -0.76
C ARG A 294 -2.36 4.80 -0.26
N ALA A 295 -1.53 5.53 0.49
CA ALA A 295 -0.30 4.98 1.07
C ALA A 295 -0.58 3.85 2.07
N VAL A 296 -1.54 4.04 2.97
CA VAL A 296 -1.97 2.99 3.90
C VAL A 296 -2.53 1.80 3.12
N HIS A 297 -3.39 2.05 2.11
CA HIS A 297 -3.93 0.97 1.27
C HIS A 297 -2.84 0.17 0.56
N ALA A 298 -1.84 0.84 -0.03
CA ALA A 298 -0.71 0.16 -0.67
C ALA A 298 0.10 -0.67 0.34
N HIS A 299 0.34 -0.14 1.55
CA HIS A 299 1.08 -0.82 2.60
C HIS A 299 0.37 -2.09 3.10
N ILE A 300 -0.91 -1.99 3.46
CA ILE A 300 -1.66 -3.13 4.02
C ILE A 300 -1.84 -4.27 3.01
N HIS A 301 -1.80 -3.96 1.71
CA HIS A 301 -1.85 -4.95 0.63
C HIS A 301 -0.45 -5.44 0.20
N GLN A 302 0.60 -5.14 0.98
CA GLN A 302 1.98 -5.55 0.71
C GLN A 302 2.49 -5.14 -0.68
N ARG A 303 2.10 -3.94 -1.13
CA ARG A 303 2.50 -3.39 -2.43
C ARG A 303 3.68 -2.44 -2.35
N VAL A 304 4.15 -2.12 -1.14
CA VAL A 304 5.23 -1.15 -0.91
C VAL A 304 6.48 -1.90 -0.45
N PHE A 305 7.53 -1.86 -1.27
CA PHE A 305 8.81 -2.48 -0.98
C PHE A 305 9.86 -1.42 -0.68
N MET A 306 10.61 -1.60 0.40
CA MET A 306 11.73 -0.73 0.74
C MET A 306 12.90 -0.96 -0.22
N ASN A 307 13.44 0.13 -0.77
CA ASN A 307 14.60 0.11 -1.67
C ASN A 307 15.57 1.23 -1.29
N GLY A 308 16.35 1.00 -0.23
CA GLY A 308 17.21 2.02 0.37
C GLY A 308 16.37 3.20 0.90
N ASN A 309 16.63 4.40 0.38
CA ASN A 309 15.88 5.62 0.72
C ASN A 309 14.63 5.85 -0.15
N LYS A 310 14.25 4.88 -0.97
CA LYS A 310 13.08 4.93 -1.87
C LYS A 310 12.14 3.76 -1.60
N THR A 311 10.97 3.79 -2.23
CA THR A 311 10.07 2.65 -2.27
C THR A 311 9.82 2.21 -3.72
N ILE A 312 9.47 0.94 -3.88
CA ILE A 312 8.86 0.40 -5.10
C ILE A 312 7.40 0.12 -4.73
N VAL A 313 6.46 0.78 -5.42
CA VAL A 313 5.03 0.65 -5.14
C VAL A 313 4.33 0.02 -6.33
N PHE A 314 3.77 -1.17 -6.15
CA PHE A 314 2.95 -1.79 -7.17
C PHE A 314 1.54 -1.19 -7.19
N PRO A 315 0.96 -0.93 -8.39
CA PRO A 315 -0.37 -0.33 -8.50
C PRO A 315 -1.42 -1.26 -7.88
N ALA A 316 -2.52 -0.65 -7.42
CA ALA A 316 -3.69 -1.37 -6.94
C ALA A 316 -4.28 -2.28 -8.04
N SER A 317 -4.69 -3.49 -7.67
CA SER A 317 -5.39 -4.39 -8.60
C SER A 317 -6.85 -3.97 -8.78
N PRO A 318 -7.49 -4.27 -9.92
CA PRO A 318 -8.92 -4.01 -10.10
C PRO A 318 -9.74 -4.57 -8.93
N GLY A 319 -10.65 -3.75 -8.39
CA GLY A 319 -11.51 -4.14 -7.27
C GLY A 319 -10.88 -4.01 -5.88
N SER A 320 -9.60 -3.68 -5.73
CA SER A 320 -8.98 -3.59 -4.38
C SER A 320 -9.48 -2.42 -3.53
N TYR A 321 -10.15 -1.43 -4.14
CA TYR A 321 -10.84 -0.34 -3.45
C TYR A 321 -12.34 -0.59 -3.30
N ALA A 322 -12.85 -1.73 -3.75
CA ALA A 322 -14.26 -2.05 -3.66
C ALA A 322 -14.68 -2.15 -2.19
N SER A 323 -15.84 -1.57 -1.90
CA SER A 323 -16.42 -1.54 -0.57
C SER A 323 -17.04 -2.90 -0.23
N GLU A 324 -16.49 -3.63 0.74
CA GLU A 324 -17.03 -4.93 1.17
C GLU A 324 -18.44 -4.82 1.80
N ARG A 325 -18.83 -3.62 2.26
CA ARG A 325 -20.05 -3.41 3.05
C ARG A 325 -21.09 -2.51 2.39
N MET A 326 -20.91 -2.13 1.12
CA MET A 326 -21.94 -1.41 0.36
C MET A 326 -22.39 -2.24 -0.83
N GLY A 327 -23.57 -2.84 -0.67
CA GLY A 327 -24.51 -3.13 -1.74
C GLY A 327 -25.65 -2.12 -1.69
#